data_AF-A0A7V1N0F6-F1
#
_entry.id   AF-A0A7V1N0F6-F1
#
_cell.length_a   1.000
_cell.length_b   1.000
_cell.length_c   1.000
_cell.angle_alpha   90.00
_cell.angle_beta   90.00
_cell.angle_gamma   90.00
#
_symmetry.space_group_name_H-M   'P 1'
#
loop_
_entity.id
_entity.type
_entity.pdbx_description
1 polymer ?
#
loop_
_entity_poly.entity_id
_entity_poly.type
_entity_poly.pdbx_seq_one_letter_code
_entity_poly.pdbx_strand_id
1 'polypeptide(L)'
;ACGMQMFVMRGLRLKFGINNAGEILHNLGSDFGLSVRGTVFDPGYWYVTTQEAQWVGWALHKLGWNNMDNIFFGYVNGIPNPLFNPADWMSIALIGGAAVMALLHNEFKWKAPTLELALWAALGGFFMGIGSRLALGCNIGAFFVRVANGDPSGWLFGVGMILGAYIGVKIFNIYAERRMAREMEACGL
;
A
#
# COMPACT_ATOMS: atom_id res chain seq x y z
N ALA A 1 15.40 -3.78 -13.76
CA ALA A 1 16.00 -3.47 -12.45
C ALA A 1 15.34 -4.25 -11.29
N CYS A 2 14.02 -4.20 -11.09
CA CYS A 2 13.36 -4.83 -9.93
C CYS A 2 13.44 -6.37 -9.85
N GLY A 3 13.43 -7.10 -10.97
CA GLY A 3 13.47 -8.57 -10.96
C GLY A 3 14.77 -9.15 -10.39
N MET A 4 15.90 -8.50 -10.66
CA MET A 4 17.22 -8.92 -10.15
C MET A 4 17.31 -8.76 -8.63
N GLN A 5 16.76 -7.67 -8.08
CA GLN A 5 16.68 -7.47 -6.63
C GLN A 5 15.83 -8.57 -5.98
N MET A 6 14.67 -8.91 -6.55
CA MET A 6 13.81 -9.98 -6.02
C MET A 6 14.50 -11.35 -6.07
N PHE A 7 15.23 -11.63 -7.16
CA PHE A 7 16.02 -12.86 -7.28
C PHE A 7 17.13 -12.93 -6.22
N VAL A 8 17.89 -11.85 -6.02
CA VAL A 8 18.93 -11.77 -4.99
C VAL A 8 18.34 -11.93 -3.59
N MET A 9 17.24 -11.23 -3.28
CA MET A 9 16.55 -11.33 -1.99
C MET A 9 16.02 -12.75 -1.74
N ARG A 10 15.45 -13.41 -2.76
CA ARG A 10 15.00 -14.80 -2.64
C ARG A 10 16.17 -15.76 -2.44
N GLY A 11 17.29 -15.56 -3.15
CA GLY A 11 18.51 -16.34 -2.97
C GLY A 11 19.11 -16.20 -1.56
N LEU A 12 19.12 -14.99 -1.00
CA LEU A 12 19.58 -14.74 0.36
C LEU A 12 18.67 -15.42 1.39
N ARG A 13 17.34 -15.34 1.24
CA ARG A 13 16.39 -16.05 2.11
C ARG A 13 16.62 -17.56 2.12
N LEU A 14 16.84 -18.17 0.95
CA LEU A 14 17.14 -19.60 0.83
C LEU A 14 18.48 -19.96 1.50
N LYS A 15 19.50 -19.10 1.36
CA LYS A 15 20.83 -19.33 1.95
C LYS A 15 20.84 -19.26 3.48
N PHE A 16 20.10 -18.32 4.06
CA PHE A 16 20.06 -18.09 5.50
C PHE A 16 18.90 -18.79 6.22
N GLY A 17 18.01 -19.47 5.48
CA GLY A 17 16.86 -20.19 6.03
C GLY A 17 15.78 -19.29 6.64
N ILE A 18 15.85 -17.97 6.42
CA ILE A 18 14.92 -16.98 6.97
C ILE A 18 13.75 -16.81 6.02
N ASN A 19 12.58 -17.27 6.44
CA ASN A 19 11.38 -17.22 5.61
C ASN A 19 10.47 -16.04 5.95
N ASN A 20 10.57 -15.49 7.16
CA ASN A 20 9.72 -14.40 7.62
C ASN A 20 10.46 -13.45 8.59
N ALA A 21 10.17 -12.14 8.51
CA ALA A 21 10.69 -11.14 9.45
C ALA A 21 10.32 -11.42 10.93
N GLY A 22 9.23 -12.15 11.20
CA GLY A 22 8.81 -12.58 12.53
C GLY A 22 9.82 -13.50 13.23
N GLU A 23 10.51 -14.37 12.49
CA GLU A 23 11.58 -15.22 13.04
C GLU A 23 12.77 -14.36 13.53
N ILE A 24 13.05 -13.27 12.82
CA ILE A 24 14.11 -12.31 13.20
C ILE A 24 13.69 -11.52 14.44
N LEU A 25 12.44 -11.08 14.51
CA LEU A 25 11.90 -10.31 15.63
C LEU A 25 11.82 -11.12 16.93
N HIS A 26 11.43 -12.40 16.83
CA HIS A 26 11.49 -13.35 17.96
C HIS A 26 12.93 -13.54 18.45
N ASN A 27 13.89 -13.70 17.54
CA ASN A 27 15.31 -13.83 17.90
C ASN A 27 15.92 -12.53 18.47
N LEU A 28 15.32 -11.37 18.17
CA LEU A 28 15.68 -10.06 18.74
C LEU A 28 14.97 -9.76 20.07
N GLY A 29 14.16 -10.69 20.60
CA GLY A 29 13.46 -10.54 21.88
C GLY A 29 12.27 -9.57 21.83
N SER A 30 11.73 -9.28 20.64
CA SER A 30 10.54 -8.44 20.45
C SER A 30 9.33 -9.29 20.09
N ASP A 31 8.76 -9.97 21.08
CA ASP A 31 7.62 -10.89 20.90
C ASP A 31 6.25 -10.18 20.89
N PHE A 32 6.23 -8.88 21.23
CA PHE A 32 4.99 -8.11 21.32
C PHE A 32 4.41 -7.81 19.92
N GLY A 33 3.23 -8.37 19.63
CA GLY A 33 2.50 -8.14 18.38
C GLY A 33 2.79 -9.13 17.25
N LEU A 34 3.57 -10.19 17.50
CA LEU A 34 3.70 -11.31 16.57
C LEU A 34 2.35 -12.03 16.42
N SER A 35 2.07 -12.56 15.23
CA SER A 35 0.92 -13.45 15.04
C SER A 35 1.08 -14.73 15.88
N VAL A 36 -0.01 -15.44 16.16
CA VAL A 36 -0.03 -16.77 16.82
C VAL A 36 0.92 -17.79 16.13
N ARG A 37 1.28 -17.57 14.86
CA ARG A 37 2.28 -18.37 14.12
C ARG A 37 3.74 -17.93 14.31
N GLY A 38 4.02 -16.91 15.11
CA GLY A 38 5.34 -16.28 15.21
C GLY A 38 5.74 -15.48 13.96
N THR A 39 4.80 -15.23 13.04
CA THR A 39 5.03 -14.53 11.78
C THR A 39 4.55 -13.08 11.82
N VAL A 40 5.19 -12.25 11.03
CA VAL A 40 4.75 -10.89 10.68
C VAL A 40 4.40 -10.85 9.20
N PHE A 41 3.56 -9.91 8.79
CA PHE A 41 3.36 -9.62 7.37
C PHE A 41 4.68 -9.24 6.68
N ASP A 42 5.30 -10.22 6.05
CA ASP A 42 6.50 -10.08 5.23
C ASP A 42 6.31 -10.90 3.94
N PRO A 43 5.72 -10.29 2.89
CA PRO A 43 5.55 -10.97 1.61
C PRO A 43 6.88 -11.19 0.87
N GLY A 44 7.99 -10.60 1.33
CA GLY A 44 9.29 -10.68 0.66
C GLY A 44 9.43 -9.87 -0.63
N TYR A 45 8.45 -9.00 -0.90
CA TYR A 45 8.46 -8.03 -1.97
C TYR A 45 7.65 -6.81 -1.55
N TRP A 46 7.74 -5.71 -2.30
CA TRP A 46 7.04 -4.47 -1.95
C TRP A 46 5.52 -4.65 -1.92
N TYR A 47 4.89 -4.32 -0.80
CA TYR A 47 3.45 -4.47 -0.62
C TYR A 47 2.85 -3.51 0.41
N VAL A 48 2.17 -2.46 -0.05
CA VAL A 48 1.67 -1.39 0.83
C VAL A 48 0.35 -1.75 1.55
N THR A 49 -0.53 -2.55 0.93
CA THR A 49 -1.94 -2.65 1.38
C THR A 49 -2.10 -3.23 2.79
N THR A 50 -1.27 -4.20 3.16
CA THR A 50 -1.33 -4.81 4.49
C THR A 50 -0.45 -4.06 5.50
N GLN A 51 0.63 -3.41 5.08
CA GLN A 51 1.48 -2.56 5.93
C GLN A 51 0.66 -1.41 6.53
N GLU A 52 -0.06 -0.66 5.69
CA GLU A 52 -0.90 0.46 6.14
C GLU A 52 -2.00 0.00 7.12
N ALA A 53 -2.53 -1.22 6.92
CA ALA A 53 -3.50 -1.78 7.84
C ALA A 53 -2.88 -2.25 9.17
N GLN A 54 -1.62 -2.67 9.19
CA GLN A 54 -0.90 -2.93 10.45
C GLN A 54 -0.69 -1.63 11.24
N TRP A 55 -0.37 -0.53 10.56
CA TRP A 55 -0.29 0.80 11.17
C TRP A 55 -1.61 1.23 11.80
N VAL A 56 -2.71 1.11 11.06
CA VAL A 56 -4.06 1.43 11.57
C VAL A 56 -4.44 0.47 12.71
N GLY A 57 -4.17 -0.83 12.56
CA GLY A 57 -4.42 -1.84 13.58
C GLY A 57 -3.64 -1.58 14.87
N TRP A 58 -2.39 -1.13 14.77
CA TRP A 58 -1.54 -0.76 15.90
C TRP A 58 -2.04 0.51 16.59
N ALA A 59 -2.37 1.55 15.83
CA ALA A 59 -2.93 2.79 16.37
C ALA A 59 -4.24 2.50 17.13
N LEU A 60 -5.14 1.73 16.53
CA LEU A 60 -6.40 1.31 17.16
C LEU A 60 -6.18 0.42 18.39
N HIS A 61 -5.16 -0.45 18.38
CA HIS A 61 -4.80 -1.26 19.54
C HIS A 61 -4.32 -0.39 20.71
N LYS A 62 -3.50 0.63 20.42
CA LYS A 62 -3.07 1.62 21.43
C LYS A 62 -4.21 2.48 21.97
N LEU A 63 -5.25 2.70 21.16
CA LEU A 63 -6.51 3.34 21.53
C LEU A 63 -7.45 2.42 22.34
N GLY A 64 -7.05 1.18 22.64
CA GLY A 64 -7.78 0.25 23.50
C GLY A 64 -8.67 -0.77 22.77
N TRP A 65 -8.60 -0.86 21.44
CA TRP A 65 -9.38 -1.84 20.67
C TRP A 65 -8.63 -3.18 20.56
N ASN A 66 -9.29 -4.29 20.92
CA ASN A 66 -8.72 -5.64 20.79
C ASN A 66 -8.72 -6.12 19.32
N ASN A 67 -7.72 -5.68 18.55
CA ASN A 67 -7.57 -6.05 17.15
C ASN A 67 -6.92 -7.43 16.95
N MET A 68 -6.35 -8.02 18.00
CA MET A 68 -5.66 -9.32 17.95
C MET A 68 -6.62 -10.53 17.95
N ASP A 69 -7.91 -10.34 18.24
CA ASP A 69 -8.91 -11.42 18.26
C ASP A 69 -9.39 -11.82 16.85
N ASN A 70 -8.98 -11.07 15.81
CA ASN A 70 -9.38 -11.30 14.43
C ASN A 70 -8.38 -12.18 13.67
N ILE A 71 -8.86 -13.07 12.80
CA ILE A 71 -8.04 -13.95 11.94
C ILE A 71 -6.99 -13.15 11.15
N PHE A 72 -7.35 -11.95 10.67
CA PHE A 72 -6.46 -11.14 9.85
C PHE A 72 -5.22 -10.62 10.60
N PHE A 73 -5.38 -10.14 11.82
CA PHE A 73 -4.28 -9.57 12.61
C PHE A 73 -3.69 -10.59 13.60
N GLY A 74 -4.51 -11.36 14.30
CA GLY A 74 -4.06 -12.37 15.26
C GLY A 74 -3.42 -13.60 14.61
N TYR A 75 -3.97 -14.10 13.50
CA TYR A 75 -3.54 -15.39 12.93
C TYR A 75 -2.57 -15.31 11.74
N VAL A 76 -2.60 -14.21 10.97
CA VAL A 76 -1.81 -14.12 9.71
C VAL A 76 -0.74 -13.04 9.75
N ASN A 77 -1.08 -11.81 10.15
CA ASN A 77 -0.21 -10.66 9.90
C ASN A 77 0.55 -10.14 11.13
N GLY A 78 0.02 -10.33 12.32
CA GLY A 78 0.53 -9.66 13.53
C GLY A 78 0.34 -8.15 13.48
N ILE A 79 0.45 -7.51 14.63
CA ILE A 79 0.50 -6.05 14.80
C ILE A 79 1.81 -5.71 15.53
N PRO A 80 2.99 -5.98 14.92
CA PRO A 80 4.26 -5.63 15.53
C PRO A 80 4.37 -4.11 15.68
N ASN A 81 5.23 -3.67 16.59
CA ASN A 81 5.50 -2.25 16.77
C ASN A 81 6.02 -1.62 15.44
N PRO A 82 5.39 -0.55 14.93
CA PRO A 82 5.73 0.06 13.63
C PRO A 82 7.18 0.44 13.45
N LEU A 83 7.89 0.70 14.56
CA LEU A 83 9.31 1.07 14.53
C LEU A 83 10.23 -0.10 14.17
N PHE A 84 9.81 -1.34 14.40
CA PHE A 84 10.63 -2.54 14.18
C PHE A 84 10.15 -3.40 13.03
N ASN A 85 9.06 -3.03 12.35
CA ASN A 85 8.52 -3.79 11.22
C ASN A 85 9.24 -3.40 9.92
N PRO A 86 10.03 -4.29 9.29
CA PRO A 86 10.77 -3.97 8.07
C PRO A 86 9.85 -3.53 6.91
N ALA A 87 8.60 -4.02 6.94
CA ALA A 87 7.59 -3.67 5.97
C ALA A 87 7.17 -2.19 6.09
N ASP A 88 7.21 -1.59 7.28
CA ASP A 88 6.85 -0.17 7.47
C ASP A 88 8.00 0.78 7.09
N TRP A 89 9.24 0.34 7.32
CA TRP A 89 10.43 1.07 6.87
C TRP A 89 10.47 1.27 5.36
N MET A 90 9.91 0.32 4.61
CA MET A 90 9.73 0.44 3.17
C MET A 90 8.86 1.66 2.82
N SER A 91 7.66 1.81 3.41
CA SER A 91 6.78 2.98 3.20
C SER A 91 7.46 4.30 3.57
N ILE A 92 8.16 4.36 4.70
CA ILE A 92 8.88 5.56 5.15
C ILE A 92 9.99 5.93 4.16
N ALA A 93 10.76 4.94 3.69
CA ALA A 93 11.82 5.15 2.72
C ALA A 93 11.28 5.65 1.36
N LEU A 94 10.09 5.21 0.94
CA LEU A 94 9.44 5.70 -0.28
C LEU A 94 9.05 7.18 -0.16
N ILE A 95 8.40 7.56 0.94
CA ILE A 95 8.00 8.95 1.20
C ILE A 95 9.25 9.83 1.31
N GLY A 96 10.26 9.38 2.06
CA GLY A 96 11.53 10.09 2.20
C GLY A 96 12.27 10.23 0.88
N GLY A 97 12.35 9.17 0.07
CA GLY A 97 12.99 9.19 -1.25
C GLY A 97 12.28 10.13 -2.22
N ALA A 98 10.95 10.11 -2.25
CA ALA A 98 10.16 11.03 -3.05
C ALA A 98 10.38 12.49 -2.62
N ALA A 99 10.42 12.76 -1.32
CA ALA A 99 10.68 14.09 -0.78
C ALA A 99 12.09 14.60 -1.14
N VAL A 100 13.12 13.75 -1.01
CA VAL A 100 14.50 14.10 -1.38
C VAL A 100 14.59 14.44 -2.87
N MET A 101 13.98 13.63 -3.74
CA MET A 101 13.97 13.91 -5.19
C MET A 101 13.23 15.19 -5.53
N ALA A 102 12.07 15.44 -4.90
CA ALA A 102 11.32 16.68 -5.10
C ALA A 102 12.10 17.93 -4.67
N LEU A 103 12.87 17.84 -3.59
CA LEU A 103 13.74 18.92 -3.11
C LEU A 103 14.95 19.13 -4.03
N LEU A 104 15.59 18.06 -4.51
CA LEU A 104 16.71 18.14 -5.45
C LEU A 104 16.31 18.81 -6.77
N HIS A 105 15.09 18.55 -7.25
CA HIS A 105 14.55 19.16 -8.46
C HIS A 105 13.88 20.52 -8.21
N ASN A 106 13.84 21.02 -6.97
CA ASN A 106 13.11 22.25 -6.58
C ASN A 106 11.63 22.25 -7.01
N GLU A 107 11.02 21.08 -7.18
CA GLU A 107 9.61 20.92 -7.55
C GLU A 107 8.69 20.86 -6.32
N PHE A 108 9.26 20.91 -5.11
CA PHE A 108 8.49 20.86 -3.88
C PHE A 108 7.62 22.12 -3.73
N LYS A 109 6.30 21.94 -3.87
CA LYS A 109 5.31 23.00 -3.68
C LYS A 109 4.21 22.54 -2.74
N TRP A 110 4.00 23.29 -1.66
CA TRP A 110 2.85 23.09 -0.79
C TRP A 110 1.57 23.44 -1.54
N LYS A 111 0.70 22.44 -1.76
CA LYS A 111 -0.62 22.62 -2.37
C LYS A 111 -1.68 22.21 -1.36
N ALA A 112 -2.45 23.17 -0.87
CA ALA A 112 -3.63 22.87 -0.06
C ALA A 112 -4.75 22.37 -0.98
N PRO A 113 -5.34 21.18 -0.73
CA PRO A 113 -6.47 20.71 -1.51
C PRO A 113 -7.72 21.54 -1.20
N THR A 114 -8.56 21.77 -2.21
CA THR A 114 -9.92 22.27 -1.99
C THR A 114 -10.77 21.19 -1.30
N LEU A 115 -11.80 21.59 -0.53
CA LEU A 115 -12.66 20.64 0.18
C LEU A 115 -13.30 19.60 -0.74
N GLU A 116 -13.65 20.00 -1.96
CA GLU A 116 -14.19 19.10 -2.97
C GLU A 116 -13.14 18.09 -3.45
N LEU A 117 -11.90 18.52 -3.68
CA LEU A 117 -10.81 17.63 -4.06
C LEU A 117 -10.50 16.64 -2.93
N ALA A 118 -10.58 17.09 -1.68
CA ALA A 118 -10.42 16.23 -0.51
C ALA A 118 -11.53 15.16 -0.43
N LEU A 119 -12.78 15.53 -0.73
CA LEU A 119 -13.90 14.58 -0.75
C LEU A 119 -13.75 13.54 -1.88
N TRP A 120 -13.36 13.97 -3.08
CA TRP A 120 -13.05 13.06 -4.18
C TRP A 120 -11.87 12.14 -3.88
N ALA A 121 -10.82 12.67 -3.24
CA ALA A 121 -9.66 11.87 -2.83
C ALA A 121 -10.06 10.84 -1.75
N ALA A 122 -10.91 11.20 -0.80
CA ALA A 122 -11.40 10.29 0.24
C ALA A 122 -12.27 9.17 -0.36
N LEU A 123 -13.21 9.50 -1.26
CA LEU A 123 -14.01 8.51 -1.98
C LEU A 123 -13.13 7.59 -2.83
N GLY A 124 -12.19 8.15 -3.58
CA GLY A 124 -11.23 7.39 -4.38
C GLY A 124 -10.40 6.43 -3.53
N GLY A 125 -9.86 6.91 -2.40
CA GLY A 125 -9.11 6.12 -1.44
C GLY A 125 -9.94 4.98 -0.84
N PHE A 126 -11.22 5.23 -0.53
CA PHE A 126 -12.13 4.21 -0.03
C PHE A 126 -12.34 3.07 -1.04
N PHE A 127 -12.65 3.40 -2.30
CA PHE A 127 -12.81 2.40 -3.36
C PHE A 127 -11.50 1.67 -3.68
N MET A 128 -10.35 2.36 -3.67
CA MET A 128 -9.03 1.73 -3.81
C MET A 128 -8.73 0.76 -2.66
N GLY A 129 -9.11 1.10 -1.43
CA GLY A 129 -8.98 0.23 -0.26
C GLY A 129 -9.80 -1.05 -0.41
N ILE A 130 -11.07 -0.94 -0.81
CA ILE A 130 -11.92 -2.11 -1.07
C ILE A 130 -11.35 -2.96 -2.20
N GLY A 131 -11.01 -2.34 -3.34
CA GLY A 131 -10.49 -3.05 -4.51
C GLY A 131 -9.18 -3.78 -4.22
N SER A 132 -8.25 -3.14 -3.52
CA SER A 132 -6.96 -3.75 -3.16
C SER A 132 -7.10 -4.91 -2.17
N ARG A 133 -8.15 -4.91 -1.34
CA ARG A 133 -8.47 -6.04 -0.46
C ARG A 133 -9.09 -7.20 -1.20
N LEU A 134 -10.05 -6.93 -2.09
CA LEU A 134 -10.65 -7.96 -2.95
C LEU A 134 -9.62 -8.61 -3.88
N ALA A 135 -8.69 -7.82 -4.41
CA ALA A 135 -7.62 -8.30 -5.27
C ALA A 135 -6.43 -8.92 -4.51
N LEU A 136 -6.42 -8.87 -3.18
CA LEU A 136 -5.31 -9.32 -2.33
C LEU A 136 -3.97 -8.67 -2.76
N GLY A 137 -3.99 -7.37 -3.06
CA GLY A 137 -2.78 -6.61 -3.38
C GLY A 137 -3.02 -5.21 -3.93
N CYS A 138 -1.93 -4.43 -3.93
CA CYS A 138 -1.86 -3.14 -4.62
C CYS A 138 -1.31 -3.31 -6.04
N ASN A 139 -1.26 -2.23 -6.81
CA ASN A 139 -0.73 -2.24 -8.18
C ASN A 139 0.70 -2.82 -8.24
N ILE A 140 1.55 -2.55 -7.26
CA ILE A 140 2.93 -3.06 -7.23
C ILE A 140 2.97 -4.56 -6.94
N GLY A 141 2.26 -5.01 -5.90
CA GLY A 141 2.28 -6.41 -5.46
C GLY A 141 1.42 -7.35 -6.31
N ALA A 142 0.23 -6.93 -6.74
CA ALA A 142 -0.70 -7.77 -7.50
C ALA A 142 -0.46 -7.73 -9.02
N PHE A 143 0.03 -6.61 -9.57
CA PHE A 143 0.37 -6.51 -11.00
C PHE A 143 1.86 -6.74 -11.23
N PHE A 144 2.72 -5.76 -10.88
CA PHE A 144 4.12 -5.75 -11.31
C PHE A 144 4.91 -6.97 -10.83
N VAL A 145 4.76 -7.35 -9.57
CA VAL A 145 5.47 -8.53 -9.01
C VAL A 145 4.98 -9.83 -9.65
N ARG A 146 3.66 -10.03 -9.78
CA ARG A 146 3.11 -11.28 -10.34
C ARG A 146 3.43 -11.44 -11.82
N VAL A 147 3.31 -10.35 -12.59
CA VAL A 147 3.69 -10.33 -14.01
C VAL A 147 5.18 -10.60 -14.18
N ALA A 148 6.04 -10.02 -13.32
CA ALA A 148 7.49 -10.28 -13.36
C ALA A 148 7.85 -11.73 -13.02
N ASN A 149 7.04 -12.42 -12.20
CA ASN A 149 7.19 -13.85 -11.91
C ASN A 149 6.52 -14.76 -12.97
N GLY A 150 5.90 -14.20 -14.00
CA GLY A 150 5.21 -14.97 -15.05
C GLY A 150 3.86 -15.55 -14.65
N ASP A 151 3.24 -15.06 -13.56
CA ASP A 151 1.95 -15.54 -13.09
C ASP A 151 0.78 -14.93 -13.91
N PRO A 152 -0.10 -15.75 -14.54
CA PRO A 152 -1.26 -15.30 -15.28
C PRO A 152 -2.24 -14.44 -14.46
N SER A 153 -2.30 -14.64 -13.14
CA SER A 153 -3.18 -13.86 -12.27
C SER A 153 -2.82 -12.38 -12.24
N GLY A 154 -1.54 -12.04 -12.44
CA GLY A 154 -1.08 -10.65 -12.56
C GLY A 154 -1.64 -9.98 -13.81
N TRP A 155 -1.70 -10.70 -14.93
CA TRP A 155 -2.27 -10.17 -16.18
C TRP A 155 -3.77 -9.93 -16.07
N LEU A 156 -4.51 -10.86 -15.45
CA LEU A 156 -5.94 -10.69 -15.20
C LEU A 156 -6.22 -9.46 -14.33
N PHE A 157 -5.42 -9.27 -13.27
CA PHE A 157 -5.50 -8.08 -12.42
C PHE A 157 -5.17 -6.80 -13.21
N GLY A 158 -4.19 -6.84 -14.12
CA GLY A 158 -3.86 -5.74 -15.01
C GLY A 158 -5.02 -5.31 -15.91
N VAL A 159 -5.72 -6.27 -16.52
CA VAL A 159 -6.91 -5.97 -17.35
C VAL A 159 -8.02 -5.31 -16.52
N GLY A 160 -8.30 -5.86 -15.33
CA GLY A 160 -9.27 -5.26 -14.42
C GLY A 160 -8.90 -3.84 -13.97
N MET A 161 -7.61 -3.61 -13.70
CA MET A 161 -7.09 -2.29 -13.34
C MET A 161 -7.23 -1.29 -14.48
N ILE A 162 -6.89 -1.66 -15.71
CA ILE A 162 -7.00 -0.79 -16.88
C ILE A 162 -8.46 -0.41 -17.13
N LEU A 163 -9.38 -1.39 -17.09
CA LEU A 163 -10.80 -1.13 -17.27
C LEU A 163 -11.36 -0.22 -16.16
N GLY A 164 -11.00 -0.49 -14.91
CA GLY A 164 -11.40 0.34 -13.77
C GLY A 164 -10.88 1.77 -13.87
N ALA A 165 -9.60 1.93 -14.23
CA ALA A 165 -8.98 3.24 -14.43
C ALA A 165 -9.62 4.00 -15.60
N TYR A 166 -9.90 3.32 -16.72
CA TYR A 166 -10.56 3.92 -17.88
C TYR A 166 -11.95 4.46 -17.52
N ILE A 167 -12.76 3.67 -16.82
CA ILE A 167 -14.10 4.09 -16.37
C ILE A 167 -13.98 5.24 -15.37
N GLY A 168 -13.07 5.15 -14.41
CA GLY A 168 -12.85 6.19 -13.40
C GLY A 168 -12.45 7.53 -14.01
N VAL A 169 -11.49 7.53 -14.94
CA VAL A 169 -11.05 8.74 -15.67
C VAL A 169 -12.18 9.32 -16.52
N LYS A 170 -12.97 8.47 -17.18
CA LYS A 170 -14.11 8.93 -17.98
C LYS A 170 -15.17 9.63 -17.14
N ILE A 171 -15.52 9.07 -15.97
CA ILE A 171 -16.47 9.69 -15.03
C ILE A 171 -15.91 11.03 -14.51
N PHE A 172 -14.62 11.04 -14.15
CA PHE A 172 -13.97 12.26 -13.65
C PHE A 172 -13.91 13.36 -14.72
N ASN A 173 -13.58 13.02 -15.97
CA ASN A 173 -13.57 13.99 -17.07
C ASN A 173 -14.96 14.58 -17.33
N ILE A 174 -16.01 13.76 -17.35
CA ILE A 174 -17.39 14.25 -17.52
C ILE A 174 -17.77 15.20 -16.37
N TYR A 175 -17.36 14.87 -15.14
CA TYR A 175 -17.61 15.73 -13.99
C TYR A 175 -16.85 17.07 -14.10
N ALA A 176 -15.57 17.01 -14.45
CA ALA A 176 -14.71 18.17 -14.63
C ALA A 176 -15.21 19.09 -15.76
N GLU A 177 -15.59 18.54 -16.91
CA GLU A 177 -16.17 19.28 -18.03
C GLU A 177 -17.48 19.98 -17.63
N ARG A 178 -18.39 19.29 -16.94
CA ARG A 178 -19.63 19.88 -16.44
C ARG A 178 -19.40 20.99 -15.42
N ARG A 179 -18.34 20.88 -14.63
CA ARG A 179 -17.97 21.92 -13.67
C ARG A 179 -17.42 23.15 -14.39
N MET A 180 -16.49 22.96 -15.32
CA MET A 180 -15.95 24.04 -16.14
C MET A 180 -17.06 24.77 -16.91
N ALA A 181 -18.03 24.03 -17.47
CA ALA A 181 -19.18 24.62 -18.15
C ALA A 181 -20.02 25.51 -17.22
N ARG A 182 -20.33 25.06 -16.00
CA ARG A 182 -21.06 25.87 -15.01
C ARG A 182 -20.27 27.10 -14.55
N GLU A 183 -18.96 26.97 -14.41
CA GLU A 183 -18.08 28.10 -14.05
C GLU A 183 -17.99 29.13 -15.20
N MET A 184 -17.99 28.70 -16.46
CA MET A 184 -18.05 29.57 -17.63
C MET A 184 -19.40 30.31 -17.73
N GLU A 185 -20.52 29.59 -17.55
CA GLU A 185 -21.87 30.19 -17.50
C GLU A 185 -21.99 31.22 -16.37
N ALA A 186 -21.40 30.94 -15.19
CA ALA A 186 -21.37 31.86 -14.06
C ALA A 186 -20.48 33.09 -14.29
N CYS A 187 -19.46 32.99 -15.15
CA CYS A 187 -18.62 34.12 -15.56
C CYS A 187 -19.17 34.92 -16.76
N GLY A 188 -20.28 34.47 -17.36
CA GLY A 188 -20.95 35.19 -18.46
C GLY A 188 -20.16 35.22 -19.78
N LEU A 189 -19.39 34.17 -20.07
CA LEU A 189 -18.75 33.93 -21.38
C LEU A 189 -19.53 32.91 -22.20
#